data_AF-A0A1R0WG59-F1
#
_entry.id   AF-A0A1R0WG59-F1
#
_cell.length_a   1.000
_cell.length_b   1.000
_cell.length_c   1.000
_cell.angle_alpha   90.00
_cell.angle_beta   90.00
_cell.angle_gamma   90.00
#
_symmetry.space_group_name_H-M   'P 1'
#
loop_
_entity.id
_entity.type
_entity.pdbx_description
1 polymer ?
#
loop_
_entity_poly.entity_id
_entity_poly.type
_entity_poly.pdbx_seq_one_letter_code
_entity_poly.pdbx_strand_id
1 'polypeptide(L)'
;MIKIHGVKFYGVYKQEQKKALFDLARVTTKEEWRGVKAVYCSQSRVDPPYTNIRIASYVKVVLKGRDAIKSGFDKKVGELCLSPIIYIEGSVLTDEINFLFNILHELGHHNQKHNRLDINPKVEEINAHIFAMIRLIKKHKSFTLKPYYYLAEACEALNLSYSSDPNAK
;
A
#
# COMPACT_ATOMS: atom_id res chain seq x y z
N MET A 1 8.86 17.11 5.40
CA MET A 1 9.07 15.93 4.53
C MET A 1 9.38 14.74 5.41
N ILE A 2 8.59 13.67 5.33
CA ILE A 2 8.77 12.45 6.15
C ILE A 2 9.71 11.49 5.41
N LYS A 3 10.59 10.81 6.16
CA LYS A 3 11.47 9.77 5.63
C LYS A 3 11.39 8.53 6.52
N ILE A 4 11.17 7.37 5.91
CA ILE A 4 11.11 6.08 6.59
C ILE A 4 12.12 5.16 5.90
N HIS A 5 13.10 4.66 6.66
CA HIS A 5 14.22 3.87 6.16
C HIS A 5 14.93 4.44 4.92
N GLY A 6 14.97 5.77 4.78
CA GLY A 6 15.59 6.47 3.65
C GLY A 6 14.67 6.74 2.46
N VAL A 7 13.45 6.17 2.44
CA VAL A 7 12.43 6.45 1.42
C VAL A 7 11.67 7.73 1.77
N LYS A 8 11.47 8.59 0.78
CA LYS A 8 10.74 9.86 0.95
C LYS A 8 9.23 9.64 0.81
N PHE A 9 8.48 10.23 1.73
CA PHE A 9 7.02 10.22 1.76
C PHE A 9 6.52 11.62 1.39
N TYR A 10 5.88 11.71 0.22
CA TYR A 10 5.32 12.94 -0.34
C TYR A 10 3.81 12.99 -0.12
N GLY A 11 3.25 14.19 -0.25
CA GLY A 11 1.84 14.47 -0.02
C GLY A 11 1.55 15.06 1.35
N VAL A 12 0.28 15.31 1.61
CA VAL A 12 -0.23 15.78 2.90
C VAL A 12 -0.84 14.59 3.63
N TYR A 13 -0.52 14.47 4.92
CA TYR A 13 -1.00 13.37 5.76
C TYR A 13 -1.85 13.92 6.90
N LYS A 14 -3.02 13.34 7.11
CA LYS A 14 -3.88 13.60 8.28
C LYS A 14 -3.27 12.98 9.54
N GLN A 15 -3.80 13.34 10.71
CA GLN A 15 -3.24 12.90 11.99
C GLN A 15 -3.16 11.37 12.12
N GLU A 16 -4.24 10.66 11.79
CA GLU A 16 -4.27 9.18 11.82
C GLU A 16 -3.26 8.56 10.82
N GLN A 17 -3.11 9.14 9.65
CA GLN A 17 -2.12 8.70 8.66
C GLN A 17 -0.69 8.93 9.16
N LYS A 18 -0.43 10.03 9.88
CA LYS A 18 0.88 10.26 10.50
C LYS A 18 1.18 9.22 11.58
N LYS A 19 0.20 8.80 12.39
CA LYS A 19 0.37 7.71 13.37
C LYS A 19 0.74 6.40 12.67
N ALA A 20 0.02 6.05 11.61
CA ALA A 20 0.33 4.90 10.77
C ALA A 20 1.78 4.96 10.22
N LEU A 21 2.27 6.13 9.80
CA LEU A 21 3.66 6.28 9.36
C LEU A 21 4.70 6.04 10.48
N PHE A 22 4.41 6.42 11.72
CA PHE A 22 5.29 6.10 12.85
C PHE A 22 5.37 4.60 13.10
N ASP A 23 4.24 3.91 13.01
CA ASP A 23 4.19 2.46 13.19
C ASP A 23 4.81 1.72 12.01
N LEU A 24 4.62 2.20 10.78
CA LEU A 24 5.28 1.70 9.57
C LEU A 24 6.80 1.66 9.74
N ALA A 25 7.40 2.73 10.29
CA ALA A 25 8.84 2.81 10.55
C ALA A 25 9.35 1.84 11.63
N ARG A 26 8.46 1.29 12.46
CA ARG A 26 8.80 0.33 13.53
C ARG A 26 8.62 -1.12 13.10
N VAL A 27 7.67 -1.37 12.20
CA VAL A 27 7.31 -2.74 11.77
C VAL A 27 7.95 -3.15 10.44
N THR A 28 8.79 -2.29 9.85
CA THR A 28 9.51 -2.57 8.60
C THR A 28 11.02 -2.38 8.75
N THR A 29 11.79 -2.85 7.77
CA THR A 29 13.26 -2.76 7.74
C THR A 29 13.77 -2.03 6.51
N LYS A 30 15.02 -1.54 6.56
CA LYS A 30 15.64 -0.85 5.42
C LYS A 30 15.74 -1.74 4.18
N GLU A 31 15.96 -3.03 4.39
CA GLU A 31 16.06 -4.04 3.35
C GLU A 31 14.73 -4.21 2.61
N GLU A 32 13.60 -4.17 3.34
CA GLU A 32 12.26 -4.26 2.75
C GLU A 32 11.92 -3.06 1.88
N TRP A 33 12.47 -1.89 2.18
CA TRP A 33 12.28 -0.67 1.38
C TRP A 33 13.29 -0.53 0.24
N ARG A 34 14.27 -1.43 0.14
CA ARG A 34 15.38 -1.30 -0.80
C ARG A 34 14.91 -1.48 -2.24
N GLY A 35 14.80 -0.35 -2.94
CA GLY A 35 14.40 -0.29 -4.34
C GLY A 35 13.21 0.64 -4.55
N VAL A 36 12.36 0.81 -3.53
CA VAL A 36 11.30 1.81 -3.52
C VAL A 36 11.93 3.21 -3.53
N LYS A 37 11.53 4.04 -4.50
CA LYS A 37 12.06 5.40 -4.66
C LYS A 37 11.31 6.42 -3.83
N ALA A 38 10.00 6.25 -3.70
CA ALA A 38 9.14 7.15 -2.94
C ALA A 38 7.79 6.50 -2.61
N VAL A 39 7.12 7.09 -1.60
CA VAL A 39 5.69 6.90 -1.36
C VAL A 39 4.98 8.23 -1.61
N TYR A 40 3.86 8.20 -2.31
CA TYR A 40 3.03 9.38 -2.57
C TYR A 40 1.62 9.17 -2.05
N CYS A 41 1.16 10.11 -1.22
CA CYS A 41 -0.19 10.13 -0.66
C CYS A 41 -0.98 11.30 -1.26
N SER A 42 -1.99 11.01 -2.08
CA SER A 42 -2.88 12.03 -2.65
C SER A 42 -3.98 12.41 -1.65
N GLN A 43 -4.30 13.70 -1.55
CA GLN A 43 -5.51 14.18 -0.85
C GLN A 43 -6.63 14.60 -1.80
N SER A 44 -6.36 14.61 -3.10
CA SER A 44 -7.37 14.79 -4.13
C SER A 44 -7.74 13.42 -4.69
N ARG A 45 -9.03 13.15 -4.80
CA ARG A 45 -9.50 12.03 -5.59
C ARG A 45 -8.99 12.24 -7.01
N VAL A 46 -8.29 11.25 -7.53
CA VAL A 46 -7.96 11.22 -8.95
C VAL A 46 -9.24 10.83 -9.65
N ASP A 47 -9.97 11.81 -10.20
CA ASP A 47 -11.19 11.52 -10.94
C ASP A 47 -10.83 10.77 -12.24
N PRO A 48 -11.37 9.56 -12.44
CA PRO A 48 -10.96 8.69 -13.54
C PRO A 48 -11.70 9.05 -14.84
N PRO A 49 -11.08 8.79 -16.00
CA PRO A 49 -11.78 8.09 -17.07
C PRO A 49 -11.47 6.58 -17.06
N TYR A 50 -10.65 6.10 -16.12
CA TYR A 50 -10.22 4.70 -16.00
C TYR A 50 -10.71 4.08 -14.68
N THR A 51 -11.84 3.38 -14.72
CA THR A 51 -12.56 2.74 -13.62
C THR A 51 -11.85 1.56 -12.95
N ASN A 52 -10.51 1.58 -12.83
CA ASN A 52 -9.72 0.54 -12.15
C ASN A 52 -8.62 1.09 -11.23
N ILE A 53 -8.66 2.38 -10.87
CA ILE A 53 -7.68 2.95 -9.94
C ILE A 53 -7.91 2.37 -8.54
N ARG A 54 -6.99 1.48 -8.14
CA ARG A 54 -6.92 0.88 -6.81
C ARG A 54 -6.56 1.97 -5.79
N ILE A 55 -7.18 1.91 -4.62
CA ILE A 55 -6.98 2.86 -3.50
C ILE A 55 -5.48 2.96 -3.09
N ALA A 56 -4.70 1.92 -3.37
CA ALA A 56 -3.26 1.85 -3.26
C ALA A 56 -2.67 1.11 -4.47
N SER A 57 -1.41 1.40 -4.84
CA SER A 57 -0.72 0.70 -5.92
C SER A 57 0.80 0.80 -5.84
N TYR A 58 1.48 -0.33 -6.01
CA TYR A 58 2.91 -0.41 -6.29
C TYR A 58 3.17 -0.27 -7.79
N VAL A 59 3.78 0.86 -8.18
CA VAL A 59 3.97 1.23 -9.59
C VAL A 59 5.43 1.02 -9.98
N LYS A 60 5.67 0.07 -10.89
CA LYS A 60 7.00 -0.23 -11.44
C LYS A 60 7.30 0.45 -12.79
N VAL A 61 6.27 0.88 -13.52
CA VAL A 61 6.45 1.43 -14.86
C VAL A 61 6.65 2.93 -14.80
N VAL A 62 7.74 3.41 -15.40
CA VAL A 62 8.01 4.84 -15.60
C VAL A 62 7.06 5.36 -16.67
N LEU A 63 6.00 6.06 -16.28
CA LEU A 63 5.24 6.87 -17.23
C LEU A 63 6.06 8.13 -17.53
N LYS A 64 6.63 8.23 -18.73
CA LYS A 64 7.33 9.44 -19.17
C LYS A 64 6.30 10.47 -19.67
N GLY A 65 6.40 11.73 -19.22
CA GLY A 65 5.71 12.86 -19.85
C GLY A 65 4.16 12.81 -19.78
N ARG A 66 3.49 13.08 -20.91
CA ARG A 66 2.01 13.25 -21.01
C ARG A 66 1.20 12.02 -20.55
N ASP A 67 1.80 10.83 -20.54
CA ASP A 67 1.11 9.60 -20.15
C ASP A 67 0.95 9.45 -18.62
N ALA A 68 1.82 10.10 -17.83
CA ALA A 68 1.65 10.19 -16.37
C ALA A 68 0.46 11.08 -15.98
N ILE A 69 0.17 12.10 -16.80
CA ILE A 69 -0.98 13.01 -16.63
C ILE A 69 -2.28 12.30 -17.05
N LYS A 70 -2.22 11.43 -18.08
CA LYS A 70 -3.38 10.64 -18.52
C LYS A 70 -3.80 9.56 -17.52
N SER A 71 -2.86 8.97 -16.77
CA SER A 71 -3.17 7.98 -15.74
C SER A 71 -3.70 8.60 -14.44
N GLY A 72 -3.97 9.90 -14.42
CA GLY A 72 -4.57 10.61 -13.31
C GLY A 72 -3.63 10.85 -12.13
N PHE A 73 -2.36 10.45 -12.21
CA PHE A 73 -1.39 10.82 -11.20
C PHE A 73 -1.24 12.36 -11.19
N ASP A 74 -1.28 12.97 -10.00
CA ASP A 74 -1.01 14.40 -9.83
C ASP A 74 0.22 14.75 -10.65
N LYS A 75 0.14 15.83 -11.44
CA LYS A 75 1.22 16.33 -12.31
C LYS A 75 2.56 16.41 -11.56
N LYS A 76 2.54 16.68 -10.25
CA LYS A 76 3.72 16.66 -9.37
C LYS A 76 4.39 15.28 -9.23
N VAL A 77 3.64 14.18 -9.32
CA VAL A 77 4.15 12.80 -9.31
C VAL A 77 4.77 12.42 -10.66
N GLY A 78 4.12 12.82 -11.76
CA GLY A 78 4.62 12.60 -13.12
C GLY A 78 5.95 13.32 -13.37
N GLU A 79 6.15 14.50 -12.77
CA GLU A 79 7.42 15.24 -12.81
C GLU A 79 8.55 14.56 -12.02
N LEU A 80 8.24 13.70 -11.04
CA LEU A 80 9.26 13.08 -10.19
C LEU A 80 10.06 11.99 -10.91
N CYS A 81 9.60 11.39 -12.02
CA CYS A 81 10.33 10.33 -12.75
C CYS A 81 10.94 9.22 -11.85
N LEU A 82 10.38 9.01 -10.65
CA LEU A 82 10.87 8.04 -9.68
C LEU A 82 10.06 6.77 -9.87
N SER A 83 10.73 5.66 -10.20
CA SER A 83 10.14 4.32 -10.20
C SER A 83 11.13 3.32 -9.63
N PRO A 84 10.69 2.33 -8.84
CA PRO A 84 9.30 2.08 -8.45
C PRO A 84 8.81 2.95 -7.28
N ILE A 85 7.51 3.24 -7.23
CA ILE A 85 6.86 4.01 -6.15
C ILE A 85 5.67 3.27 -5.56
N ILE A 86 5.26 3.65 -4.36
CA ILE A 86 3.96 3.28 -3.79
C ILE A 86 3.06 4.52 -3.84
N TYR A 87 1.90 4.39 -4.47
CA TYR A 87 0.86 5.40 -4.49
C TYR A 87 -0.27 5.00 -3.56
N ILE A 88 -0.80 5.98 -2.81
CA ILE A 88 -1.92 5.81 -1.89
C ILE A 88 -2.90 6.98 -2.08
N GLU A 89 -4.19 6.67 -2.16
CA GLU A 89 -5.26 7.66 -2.12
C GLU A 89 -5.64 7.97 -0.66
N GLY A 90 -4.94 8.93 -0.06
CA GLY A 90 -5.14 9.38 1.31
C GLY A 90 -6.45 10.11 1.57
N SER A 91 -7.17 10.57 0.54
CA SER A 91 -8.54 11.07 0.67
C SER A 91 -9.53 9.96 1.08
N VAL A 92 -9.25 8.71 0.69
CA VAL A 92 -10.12 7.54 0.94
C VAL A 92 -9.68 6.73 2.17
N LEU A 93 -8.36 6.55 2.34
CA LEU A 93 -7.79 5.84 3.49
C LEU A 93 -7.57 6.80 4.67
N THR A 94 -8.65 7.21 5.32
CA THR A 94 -8.61 8.18 6.42
C THR A 94 -8.27 7.55 7.77
N ASP A 95 -8.52 6.26 7.93
CA ASP A 95 -8.27 5.54 9.18
C ASP A 95 -6.83 4.98 9.26
N GLU A 96 -6.27 4.95 10.46
CA GLU A 96 -4.87 4.56 10.71
C GLU A 96 -4.56 3.15 10.23
N ILE A 97 -5.38 2.17 10.61
CA ILE A 97 -5.12 0.74 10.37
C ILE A 97 -5.19 0.41 8.88
N ASN A 98 -6.23 0.83 8.16
CA ASN A 98 -6.32 0.54 6.73
C ASN A 98 -5.27 1.34 5.96
N PHE A 99 -4.95 2.57 6.36
CA PHE A 99 -3.84 3.31 5.75
C PHE A 99 -2.51 2.56 5.90
N LEU A 100 -2.19 2.09 7.11
CA LEU A 100 -1.00 1.29 7.38
C LEU A 100 -1.00 -0.01 6.58
N PHE A 101 -2.13 -0.74 6.60
CA PHE A 101 -2.30 -2.00 5.88
C PHE A 101 -2.00 -1.86 4.38
N ASN A 102 -2.56 -0.83 3.72
CA ASN A 102 -2.39 -0.65 2.29
C ASN A 102 -0.94 -0.35 1.92
N ILE A 103 -0.24 0.49 2.69
CA ILE A 103 1.19 0.73 2.43
C ILE A 103 1.99 -0.56 2.60
N LEU A 104 1.71 -1.33 3.65
CA LEU A 104 2.39 -2.60 3.89
C LEU A 104 2.08 -3.64 2.80
N HIS A 105 0.85 -3.66 2.28
CA HIS A 105 0.44 -4.56 1.21
C HIS A 105 1.21 -4.25 -0.09
N GLU A 106 1.28 -2.97 -0.48
CA GLU A 106 2.06 -2.56 -1.66
C GLU A 106 3.57 -2.80 -1.46
N LEU A 107 4.08 -2.64 -0.23
CA LEU A 107 5.43 -3.03 0.11
C LEU A 107 5.63 -4.56 0.02
N GLY A 108 4.59 -5.34 0.32
CA GLY A 108 4.53 -6.77 0.09
C GLY A 108 4.70 -7.13 -1.38
N HIS A 109 3.98 -6.47 -2.28
CA HIS A 109 4.18 -6.60 -3.72
C HIS A 109 5.61 -6.24 -4.16
N HIS A 110 6.22 -5.22 -3.56
CA HIS A 110 7.62 -4.90 -3.83
C HIS A 110 8.60 -6.01 -3.42
N ASN A 111 8.35 -6.64 -2.27
CA ASN A 111 9.24 -7.64 -1.68
C ASN A 111 9.05 -9.06 -2.22
N GLN A 112 8.06 -9.28 -3.09
CA GLN A 112 7.89 -10.55 -3.76
C GLN A 112 9.06 -10.78 -4.73
N LYS A 113 9.74 -11.92 -4.59
CA LYS A 113 10.79 -12.31 -5.53
C LYS A 113 10.12 -12.67 -6.87
N HIS A 114 10.13 -11.74 -7.82
CA HIS A 114 9.67 -11.95 -9.19
C HIS A 114 10.66 -12.83 -9.99
N ASN A 115 10.99 -14.00 -9.46
CA ASN A 115 11.75 -15.02 -10.16
C ASN A 115 10.78 -16.13 -10.56
N ARG A 116 9.89 -15.84 -11.52
CA ARG A 116 9.28 -16.79 -12.48
C ARG A 116 8.18 -16.06 -13.26
N LEU A 117 8.18 -16.26 -14.57
CA LEU A 117 7.24 -15.67 -15.53
C LEU A 117 5.78 -16.19 -15.38
N ASP A 118 5.47 -16.95 -14.32
CA ASP A 118 4.23 -17.72 -14.15
C ASP A 118 3.59 -17.59 -12.75
N ILE A 119 3.85 -16.52 -11.99
CA ILE A 119 3.18 -16.38 -10.69
C ILE A 119 1.72 -15.95 -10.89
N ASN A 120 0.81 -16.81 -10.44
CA ASN A 120 -0.62 -16.56 -10.43
C ASN A 120 -0.94 -15.25 -9.68
N PRO A 121 -1.65 -14.28 -10.29
CA PRO A 121 -2.00 -13.00 -9.65
C PRO A 121 -2.69 -13.15 -8.30
N LYS A 122 -3.51 -14.20 -8.12
CA LYS A 122 -4.13 -14.50 -6.82
C LYS A 122 -3.09 -14.76 -5.73
N VAL A 123 -2.03 -15.50 -6.06
CA VAL A 123 -0.96 -15.85 -5.12
C VAL A 123 -0.12 -14.63 -4.77
N GLU A 124 0.14 -13.73 -5.73
CA GLU A 124 0.80 -12.45 -5.45
C GLU A 124 -0.02 -11.60 -4.47
N GLU A 125 -1.33 -11.46 -4.69
CA GLU A 125 -2.22 -10.71 -3.80
C GLU A 125 -2.27 -11.32 -2.39
N ILE A 126 -2.41 -12.65 -2.27
CA ILE A 126 -2.40 -13.35 -0.97
C ILE A 126 -1.08 -13.12 -0.24
N ASN A 127 0.06 -13.25 -0.92
CA ASN A 127 1.37 -13.05 -0.30
C ASN A 127 1.58 -11.60 0.15
N ALA A 128 1.05 -10.62 -0.58
CA ALA A 128 1.09 -9.21 -0.21
C ALA A 128 0.22 -8.94 1.04
N HIS A 129 -0.97 -9.54 1.13
CA HIS A 129 -1.78 -9.52 2.34
C HIS A 129 -1.06 -10.16 3.52
N ILE A 130 -0.50 -11.35 3.37
CA ILE A 130 0.26 -12.03 4.43
C ILE A 130 1.41 -11.15 4.93
N PHE A 131 2.16 -10.54 4.01
CA PHE A 131 3.23 -9.61 4.35
C PHE A 131 2.71 -8.46 5.23
N ALA A 132 1.59 -7.85 4.88
CA ALA A 132 1.01 -6.76 5.65
C ALA A 132 0.48 -7.22 7.02
N MET A 133 -0.24 -8.34 7.05
CA MET A 133 -0.87 -8.87 8.25
C MET A 133 0.13 -9.27 9.32
N ILE A 134 1.21 -9.97 8.97
CA ILE A 134 2.28 -10.34 9.91
C ILE A 134 2.83 -9.11 10.65
N ARG A 135 2.91 -7.97 9.96
CA ARG A 135 3.43 -6.72 10.54
C ARG A 135 2.39 -6.01 11.40
N LEU A 136 1.12 -6.03 11.01
CA LEU A 136 0.03 -5.51 11.84
C LEU A 136 -0.11 -6.28 13.15
N ILE A 137 -0.06 -7.62 13.12
CA ILE A 137 -0.25 -8.47 14.30
C ILE A 137 0.86 -8.27 15.34
N LYS A 138 2.09 -7.96 14.89
CA LYS A 138 3.19 -7.61 15.80
C LYS A 138 2.91 -6.37 16.65
N LYS A 139 2.00 -5.51 16.21
CA LYS A 139 1.72 -4.20 16.82
C LYS A 139 0.34 -4.12 17.46
N HIS A 140 -0.66 -4.73 16.84
CA HIS A 140 -2.06 -4.63 17.23
C HIS A 140 -2.58 -6.00 17.65
N LYS A 141 -3.15 -6.09 18.86
CA LYS A 141 -3.77 -7.31 19.38
C LYS A 141 -5.02 -7.72 18.59
N SER A 142 -5.75 -6.72 18.09
CA SER A 142 -6.91 -6.88 17.22
C SER A 142 -7.02 -5.65 16.31
N PHE A 143 -7.59 -5.82 15.13
CA PHE A 143 -7.81 -4.76 14.16
C PHE A 143 -8.89 -5.17 13.16
N THR A 144 -9.53 -4.17 12.55
CA THR A 144 -10.55 -4.37 11.51
C THR A 144 -10.03 -3.82 10.19
N LEU A 145 -10.10 -4.63 9.15
CA LEU A 145 -9.76 -4.22 7.78
C LEU A 145 -11.03 -4.06 6.95
N LYS A 146 -10.99 -3.14 6.00
CA LYS A 146 -11.98 -3.07 4.92
C LYS A 146 -11.93 -4.39 4.12
N PRO A 147 -13.01 -4.77 3.43
CA PRO A 147 -13.00 -5.97 2.61
C PRO A 147 -12.03 -5.82 1.43
N TYR A 148 -11.07 -6.74 1.33
CA TYR A 148 -10.14 -6.87 0.21
C TYR A 148 -10.30 -8.26 -0.43
N TYR A 149 -10.14 -8.35 -1.75
CA TYR A 149 -10.10 -9.65 -2.43
C TYR A 149 -8.98 -10.50 -1.84
N TYR A 150 -9.24 -11.79 -1.64
CA TYR A 150 -8.25 -12.74 -1.13
C TYR A 150 -7.74 -12.51 0.30
N LEU A 151 -8.37 -11.58 1.05
CA LEU A 151 -8.02 -11.34 2.45
C LEU A 151 -8.39 -12.53 3.34
N ALA A 152 -9.52 -13.19 3.07
CA ALA A 152 -9.95 -14.38 3.80
C ALA A 152 -8.94 -15.52 3.67
N GLU A 153 -8.44 -15.78 2.46
CA GLU A 153 -7.39 -16.78 2.23
C GLU A 153 -6.06 -16.43 2.92
N ALA A 154 -5.71 -15.15 3.00
CA ALA A 154 -4.54 -14.71 3.76
C ALA A 154 -4.72 -14.91 5.28
N CYS A 155 -5.92 -14.65 5.80
CA CYS A 155 -6.28 -14.93 7.20
C CYS A 155 -6.19 -16.44 7.50
N GLU A 156 -6.74 -17.28 6.62
CA GLU A 156 -6.68 -18.74 6.73
C GLU A 156 -5.23 -19.23 6.77
N ALA A 157 -4.37 -18.74 5.87
CA ALA A 157 -2.94 -19.09 5.83
C ALA A 157 -2.19 -18.70 7.12
N LEU A 158 -2.70 -17.74 7.89
CA LEU A 158 -2.13 -17.28 9.15
C LEU A 158 -2.84 -17.83 10.40
N ASN A 159 -3.84 -18.71 10.24
CA ASN A 159 -4.72 -19.20 11.31
C ASN A 159 -5.39 -18.05 12.09
N LEU A 160 -5.87 -17.03 11.39
CA LEU A 160 -6.54 -15.87 11.96
C LEU A 160 -8.04 -15.94 11.74
N SER A 161 -8.81 -15.51 12.75
CA SER A 161 -10.26 -15.35 12.62
C SER A 161 -10.58 -14.16 11.72
N TYR A 162 -11.38 -14.40 10.68
CA TYR A 162 -11.87 -13.37 9.76
C TYR A 162 -13.40 -13.34 9.81
N SER A 163 -13.97 -12.19 10.17
CA SER A 163 -15.39 -11.92 10.00
C SER A 163 -15.58 -10.99 8.82
N SER A 164 -16.44 -11.38 7.88
CA SER A 164 -16.93 -10.50 6.82
C SER A 164 -18.08 -9.61 7.30
N ASP A 165 -18.64 -9.87 8.48
CA ASP A 165 -19.65 -9.03 9.11
C ASP A 165 -18.96 -7.90 9.90
N PRO A 166 -19.14 -6.63 9.50
CA PRO A 166 -18.59 -5.48 10.22
C PRO A 166 -19.18 -5.33 11.63
N ASN A 167 -20.20 -6.11 12.01
CA ASN A 167 -20.87 -6.08 13.31
C ASN A 167 -20.57 -7.29 14.20
N ALA A 168 -19.73 -8.24 13.78
CA ALA A 168 -19.34 -9.36 14.62
C ALA A 168 -18.49 -8.86 15.79
N LYS A 169 -19.05 -8.88 17.00
CA LYS A 169 -18.38 -8.60 18.27
C LYS A 169 -17.83 -9.88 18.89
#